data_AF-A0A6M0HWD3-F1
#
_entry.id   AF-A0A6M0HWD3-F1
#
_cell.length_a   1.000
_cell.length_b   1.000
_cell.length_c   1.000
_cell.angle_alpha   90.00
_cell.angle_beta   90.00
_cell.angle_gamma   90.00
#
_symmetry.space_group_name_H-M   'P 1'
#
loop_
_entity.id
_entity.type
_entity.pdbx_description
1 polymer ?
#
loop_
_entity_poly.entity_id
_entity_poly.type
_entity_poly.pdbx_seq_one_letter_code
_entity_poly.pdbx_strand_id
1 'polypeptide(L)' 'MHSTKKLARVLTDEVEGGYRLTFEAVDGEIFHILATKDQVDNLIDELDELVGDDADEKPELTEEEEHVSEEQPS' A
#
# COMPACT_ATOMS: atom_id res chain seq x y z
N MET A 1 12.94 14.46 -16.88
CA MET A 1 11.80 14.06 -16.01
C MET A 1 11.44 12.65 -16.39
N HIS A 2 11.48 11.71 -15.45
CA HIS A 2 10.96 10.37 -15.69
C HIS A 2 9.44 10.47 -15.80
N SER A 3 8.85 9.72 -16.73
CA SER A 3 7.40 9.59 -16.83
C SER A 3 6.87 8.92 -15.55
N THR A 4 5.73 9.38 -15.04
CA THR A 4 5.07 8.76 -13.89
C THR A 4 4.80 7.28 -14.20
N LYS A 5 5.20 6.38 -13.30
CA LYS A 5 5.03 4.94 -13.46
C LYS A 5 4.00 4.40 -12.49
N LYS A 6 3.22 3.42 -12.95
CA LYS A 6 2.35 2.64 -12.06
C LYS A 6 3.21 1.67 -11.27
N LEU A 7 3.16 1.78 -9.95
CA LEU A 7 3.81 0.84 -9.05
C LEU A 7 3.01 -0.48 -9.02
N ALA A 8 3.73 -1.59 -9.13
CA ALA A 8 3.21 -2.94 -8.93
C ALA A 8 3.37 -3.38 -7.47
N ARG A 9 4.47 -3.00 -6.81
CA ARG A 9 4.76 -3.38 -5.43
C ARG A 9 5.64 -2.35 -4.73
N VAL A 10 5.40 -2.19 -3.43
CA VAL A 10 6.24 -1.41 -2.52
C VAL A 10 6.66 -2.31 -1.36
N LEU A 11 7.96 -2.32 -1.04
CA LEU A 11 8.52 -3.00 0.13
C LEU A 11 9.34 -2.02 0.95
N THR A 12 9.37 -2.23 2.27
CA THR A 12 10.13 -1.41 3.21
C THR A 12 11.00 -2.30 4.07
N ASP A 13 12.30 -2.00 4.13
CA ASP A 13 13.26 -2.62 5.04
C ASP A 13 13.84 -1.57 5.99
N GLU A 14 14.02 -1.92 7.26
CA GLU A 14 14.87 -1.13 8.17
C GLU A 14 16.35 -1.37 7.83
N VAL A 15 17.13 -0.28 7.81
CA VAL A 15 18.57 -0.29 7.57
C VAL A 15 19.27 0.65 8.55
N GLU A 16 20.59 0.55 8.66
CA GLU A 16 21.35 1.49 9.47
C GLU A 16 21.11 2.93 8.99
N GLY A 17 20.60 3.78 9.88
CA GLY A 17 20.32 5.18 9.58
C GLY A 17 18.93 5.48 8.99
N GLY A 18 18.05 4.49 8.85
CA GLY A 18 16.66 4.72 8.42
C GLY A 18 16.02 3.53 7.72
N TYR A 19 15.45 3.79 6.55
CA TYR A 19 14.66 2.83 5.80
C TYR A 19 15.13 2.75 4.35
N ARG A 20 15.03 1.55 3.77
CA ARG A 20 15.12 1.33 2.33
C ARG A 20 13.73 1.00 1.79
N LEU A 21 13.22 1.87 0.92
CA LEU A 21 12.01 1.63 0.16
C LEU A 21 12.40 1.01 -1.19
N THR A 22 11.75 -0.10 -1.54
CA THR A 22 11.90 -0.75 -2.83
C THR A 22 10.58 -0.61 -3.60
N PHE A 23 10.61 0.12 -4.71
CA PHE A 23 9.47 0.30 -5.59
C PHE A 23 9.68 -0.49 -6.87
N GLU A 24 8.75 -1.39 -7.16
CA GLU A 24 8.73 -2.14 -8.41
C GLU A 24 7.59 -1.59 -9.27
N ALA A 25 7.90 -1.12 -10.47
CA ALA A 25 6.92 -0.68 -11.46
C ALA A 25 6.36 -1.88 -12.24
N VAL A 26 5.18 -1.71 -12.84
CA VAL A 26 4.51 -2.76 -13.64
C VAL A 26 5.34 -3.20 -14.85
N ASP A 27 6.23 -2.36 -15.35
CA ASP A 27 7.17 -2.69 -16.42
C ASP A 27 8.43 -3.46 -15.94
N GLY A 28 8.50 -3.75 -14.64
CA GLY A 28 9.61 -4.47 -14.00
C GLY A 28 10.78 -3.60 -13.60
N GLU A 29 10.72 -2.28 -13.78
CA GLU A 29 11.76 -1.37 -13.28
C GLU A 29 11.72 -1.30 -11.75
N ILE A 30 12.89 -1.41 -11.11
CA ILE A 30 13.02 -1.39 -9.65
C ILE A 30 13.81 -0.15 -9.22
N PHE A 31 13.25 0.59 -8.26
CA PHE A 31 13.85 1.75 -7.63
C PHE A 31 14.12 1.47 -6.16
N HIS A 32 15.31 1.85 -5.69
CA HIS A 32 15.65 1.81 -4.27
C HIS A 32 15.85 3.23 -3.75
N ILE A 33 15.13 3.58 -2.69
CA ILE A 33 15.19 4.89 -2.05
C ILE A 33 15.62 4.68 -0.62
N LEU A 34 16.65 5.41 -0.18
CA LEU A 34 17.01 5.52 1.23
C LEU A 34 16.29 6.73 1.81
N ALA A 35 15.59 6.51 2.91
CA ALA A 35 14.78 7.52 3.56
C ALA A 35 15.02 7.52 5.08
N THR A 36 14.98 8.71 5.68
CA THR A 36 14.92 8.85 7.14
C THR A 36 13.52 8.53 7.65
N LYS A 37 13.39 8.37 8.98
CA LYS A 37 12.07 8.23 9.61
C LYS A 37 11.14 9.40 9.24
N ASP A 38 11.59 10.63 9.40
CA ASP A 38 10.77 11.81 9.11
C ASP A 38 10.31 11.86 7.65
N GLN A 39 11.14 11.39 6.70
CA GLN A 39 10.76 11.32 5.29
C GLN A 39 9.71 10.24 5.02
N VAL A 40 9.79 9.10 5.72
CA VAL A 40 8.76 8.06 5.63
C VAL A 40 7.45 8.54 6.27
N ASP A 41 7.52 9.20 7.43
CA ASP A 41 6.33 9.74 8.10
C ASP A 41 5.60 10.76 7.22
N ASN A 42 6.33 11.71 6.63
CA ASN A 42 5.74 12.68 5.68
C ASN A 42 5.13 12.00 4.44
N LEU A 43 5.77 10.93 3.93
CA LEU A 43 5.24 10.18 2.79
C LEU A 43 3.91 9.50 3.13
N ILE A 44 3.75 8.99 4.37
CA ILE A 44 2.49 8.40 4.83
C ILE A 44 1.39 9.46 4.83
N ASP A 45 1.66 10.63 5.42
CA ASP A 45 0.69 11.72 5.47
C ASP A 45 0.24 12.16 4.06
N GLU A 46 1.19 12.26 3.11
CA GLU A 46 0.88 12.59 1.71
C GLU A 46 0.04 11.51 1.01
N LEU A 47 0.30 10.23 1.32
CA LEU A 47 -0.48 9.11 0.77
C LEU A 47 -1.89 9.07 1.35
N ASP A 48 -2.04 9.32 2.66
CA ASP A 48 -3.34 9.37 3.33
C ASP A 48 -4.20 10.52 2.78
N GLU A 49 -3.61 11.68 2.51
CA GLU A 49 -4.31 12.80 1.84
C GLU A 49 -4.70 12.43 0.40
N LEU A 50 -3.81 11.75 -0.34
CA LEU A 50 -4.05 11.36 -1.73
C LEU A 50 -5.16 10.30 -1.85
N VAL A 51 -5.26 9.39 -0.88
CA VAL A 51 -6.21 8.26 -0.87
C VAL A 51 -7.57 8.65 -0.25
N GLY A 52 -7.72 9.87 0.29
CA GLY A 52 -8.84 10.32 1.12
C GLY A 52 -10.26 9.82 0.79
N ASP A 53 -11.03 9.54 1.85
CA ASP A 53 -12.46 9.15 2.00
C ASP A 53 -12.98 7.94 1.19
N ASP A 54 -12.43 7.61 0.02
CA ASP A 54 -12.86 6.45 -0.79
C ASP A 54 -12.33 5.11 -0.26
N ALA A 55 -11.40 5.11 0.71
CA ALA A 55 -10.90 3.90 1.36
C ALA A 55 -11.76 3.43 2.55
N ASP A 56 -12.67 4.28 3.05
CA ASP A 56 -13.60 3.96 4.13
C ASP A 56 -14.94 3.36 3.64
N GLU A 57 -15.17 3.34 2.32
CA GLU A 57 -16.16 2.43 1.72
C GLU A 57 -15.60 1.00 1.81
N LYS A 58 -15.79 0.37 2.97
CA LYS A 58 -15.85 -1.09 3.04
C LYS A 58 -16.70 -1.55 1.84
N PRO A 59 -16.22 -2.49 1.01
CA PRO A 59 -17.10 -3.07 0.01
C PRO A 59 -18.34 -3.56 0.74
N GLU A 60 -19.52 -3.07 0.35
CA GLU A 60 -20.78 -3.63 0.84
C GLU A 60 -20.70 -5.14 0.55
N LEU A 61 -20.52 -5.93 1.60
CA LEU A 61 -20.67 -7.37 1.50
C LEU A 61 -22.09 -7.56 1.00
N THR A 62 -22.24 -8.04 -0.23
CA THR A 62 -23.56 -8.44 -0.72
C THR A 62 -24.04 -9.55 0.20
N GLU A 63 -25.33 -9.56 0.52
CA GLU A 63 -26.00 -10.49 1.46
C GLU A 63 -25.64 -11.98 1.21
N GLU A 64 -25.15 -12.32 0.01
CA GLU A 64 -24.64 -13.63 -0.37
C GLU A 64 -23.37 -14.09 0.39
N GLU A 65 -22.52 -13.18 0.88
CA GLU A 65 -21.29 -13.54 1.62
C GLU A 65 -21.50 -13.67 3.14
N GLU A 66 -22.61 -13.14 3.69
CA GLU A 66 -22.95 -13.26 5.12
C GLU A 66 -23.42 -14.69 5.47
N HIS A 67 -24.13 -15.34 4.56
CA HIS A 67 -24.74 -16.65 4.81
C HIS A 67 -23.79 -17.86 4.77
N VAL A 68 -22.55 -17.72 4.31
CA VAL A 68 -21.60 -18.85 4.22
C VAL A 68 -20.96 -19.19 5.58
N SER A 69 -21.00 -18.26 6.56
CA SER A 69 -20.39 -18.50 7.88
C SER A 69 -21.28 -19.28 8.86
N GLU A 70 -22.58 -19.43 8.62
CA GLU A 70 -23.49 -19.98 9.64
C GLU A 70 -23.77 -21.49 9.53
N GLU A 71 -23.40 -22.18 8.45
CA GLU A 71 -23.68 -23.62 8.31
C GLU A 71 -22.45 -24.47 7.97
N GLN A 72 -21.68 -24.83 9.01
CA GLN A 72 -21.04 -26.15 9.05
C GLN A 72 -21.51 -26.92 10.30
N PRO A 73 -22.56 -27.75 10.19
CA PRO A 73 -22.85 -28.75 11.21
C PRO A 73 -21.77 -29.85 11.18
N SER A 74 -21.19 -30.16 12.34
CA SER A 74 -20.45 -31.41 12.60
C SER A 74 -21.39 -32.49 13.10
#